data_AF-A0A558GS98-F1
#
_entry.id   AF-A0A558GS98-F1
#
_cell.length_a   1.000
_cell.length_b   1.000
_cell.length_c   1.000
_cell.angle_alpha   90.00
_cell.angle_beta   90.00
_cell.angle_gamma   90.00
#
_symmetry.space_group_name_H-M   'P 1'
#
loop_
_entity.id
_entity.type
_entity.pdbx_description
1 polymer ?
#
loop_
_entity_poly.entity_id
_entity_poly.type
_entity_poly.pdbx_seq_one_letter_code
_entity_poly.pdbx_strand_id
1 'polypeptide(L)'
;MSPDPWSAILDGFERDIALAVSGKVVPPWTPPLDAGPLPASLADRARRVLDAQADAVAILNRAKHDAGTQLSAIDAVPSGPGSDRPLLLDVRG
;
A
#
# COMPACT_ATOMS: atom_id res chain seq x y z
N MET A 1 29.48 14.64 -10.66
CA MET A 1 29.30 14.95 -9.23
C MET A 1 28.33 13.92 -8.69
N SER A 2 28.76 13.02 -7.81
CA SER A 2 27.84 12.02 -7.23
C SER A 2 26.75 12.74 -6.44
N PRO A 3 25.48 12.31 -6.53
CA PRO A 3 24.41 12.91 -5.75
C PRO A 3 24.73 12.81 -4.25
N ASP A 4 24.33 13.82 -3.50
CA ASP A 4 24.40 13.83 -2.05
C ASP A 4 23.68 12.58 -1.48
N PRO A 5 24.26 11.87 -0.50
CA PRO A 5 23.74 10.60 -0.01
C PRO A 5 22.29 10.70 0.47
N TRP A 6 21.88 11.81 1.10
CA TRP A 6 20.50 12.01 1.52
C TRP A 6 19.54 12.16 0.36
N SER A 7 19.95 12.77 -0.74
CA SER A 7 19.12 12.86 -1.93
C SER A 7 18.82 11.46 -2.49
N ALA A 8 19.82 10.58 -2.58
CA ALA A 8 19.63 9.22 -3.04
C ALA A 8 18.73 8.38 -2.11
N ILE A 9 18.83 8.60 -0.79
CA ILE A 9 17.95 7.96 0.20
C ILE A 9 16.49 8.40 0.00
N LEU A 10 16.25 9.71 -0.14
CA LEU A 10 14.91 10.25 -0.37
C LEU A 10 14.34 9.78 -1.72
N ASP A 11 15.15 9.72 -2.77
CA ASP A 11 14.75 9.13 -4.07
C ASP A 11 14.36 7.65 -3.92
N GLY A 12 15.04 6.91 -3.03
CA GLY A 12 14.70 5.54 -2.67
C GLY A 12 13.31 5.45 -2.04
N PHE A 13 13.06 6.24 -1.00
CA PHE A 13 11.76 6.26 -0.33
C PHE A 13 10.60 6.66 -1.25
N GLU A 14 10.80 7.64 -2.13
CA GLU A 14 9.77 8.05 -3.09
C GLU A 14 9.42 6.90 -4.05
N ARG A 15 10.42 6.12 -4.52
CA ARG A 15 10.17 4.91 -5.32
C ARG A 15 9.45 3.82 -4.52
N ASP A 16 9.84 3.61 -3.28
CA ASP A 16 9.23 2.61 -2.40
C ASP A 16 7.75 2.92 -2.11
N ILE A 17 7.41 4.19 -1.91
CA ILE A 17 6.02 4.66 -1.77
C ILE A 17 5.23 4.36 -3.05
N ALA A 18 5.79 4.67 -4.22
CA ALA A 18 5.14 4.38 -5.49
C ALA A 18 4.89 2.87 -5.69
N LEU A 19 5.83 2.02 -5.27
CA LEU A 19 5.64 0.57 -5.27
C LEU A 19 4.49 0.16 -4.34
N ALA A 20 4.50 0.64 -3.08
CA ALA A 20 3.47 0.33 -2.09
C ALA A 20 2.06 0.69 -2.58
N VAL A 21 1.87 1.91 -3.10
CA VAL A 21 0.57 2.39 -3.61
C VAL A 21 0.12 1.61 -4.84
N SER A 22 1.06 1.13 -5.67
CA SER A 22 0.74 0.26 -6.81
C SER A 22 0.47 -1.20 -6.43
N GLY A 23 0.48 -1.55 -5.14
CA GLY A 23 0.27 -2.91 -4.64
C GLY A 23 1.44 -3.86 -4.92
N LYS A 24 2.63 -3.32 -5.23
CA LYS A 24 3.85 -4.10 -5.46
C LYS A 24 4.61 -4.31 -4.16
N VAL A 25 5.48 -5.31 -4.15
CA VAL A 25 6.35 -5.61 -3.01
C VAL A 25 7.41 -4.53 -2.88
N VAL A 26 7.50 -3.93 -1.69
CA VAL A 26 8.55 -2.99 -1.32
C VAL A 26 9.74 -3.77 -0.78
N PRO A 27 10.99 -3.49 -1.22
CA PRO A 27 12.17 -4.14 -0.67
C PRO A 27 12.37 -3.78 0.82
N PRO A 28 13.00 -4.66 1.62
CA PRO A 28 13.33 -4.34 3.00
C PRO A 28 14.33 -3.17 3.05
N TRP A 29 14.02 -2.15 3.84
CA TRP A 29 14.91 -1.00 4.01
C TRP A 29 16.06 -1.32 4.97
N THR A 30 17.29 -1.06 4.53
CA THR A 30 18.48 -1.11 5.38
C THR A 30 19.01 0.31 5.56
N PRO A 31 19.04 0.84 6.80
CA PRO A 31 19.54 2.18 7.05
C PRO A 31 21.01 2.33 6.62
N PRO A 32 21.35 3.41 5.89
CA PRO A 32 22.74 3.68 5.53
C PRO A 32 23.54 4.12 6.75
N LEU A 33 24.75 3.58 6.90
CA LEU A 33 25.60 3.80 8.08
C LEU A 33 26.27 5.19 8.10
N ASP A 34 26.59 5.75 6.92
CA ASP A 34 27.49 6.89 6.78
C ASP A 34 26.84 8.14 6.14
N ALA A 35 25.50 8.26 6.20
CA ALA A 35 24.80 9.38 5.56
C ALA A 35 25.03 10.73 6.26
N GLY A 36 25.49 10.73 7.52
CA GLY A 36 25.61 11.95 8.33
C GLY A 36 24.24 12.60 8.62
N PRO A 37 24.21 13.83 9.15
CA PRO A 37 22.95 14.54 9.42
C PRO A 37 22.24 14.95 8.12
N LEU A 38 20.91 14.96 8.13
CA LEU A 38 20.10 15.46 7.01
C LEU A 38 20.43 16.93 6.72
N PRO A 39 20.82 17.29 5.48
CA PRO A 39 21.02 18.67 5.07
C PRO A 39 19.75 19.50 5.25
N ALA A 40 19.88 20.73 5.78
CA ALA A 40 18.74 21.61 6.02
C ALA A 40 17.93 21.92 4.74
N SER A 41 18.59 21.96 3.59
CA SER A 41 17.95 22.14 2.28
C SER A 41 17.00 20.99 1.89
N LEU A 42 17.17 19.81 2.48
CA LEU A 42 16.34 18.63 2.22
C LEU A 42 15.25 18.42 3.27
N ALA A 43 15.18 19.26 4.31
CA ALA A 43 14.23 19.10 5.41
C ALA A 43 12.76 19.10 4.94
N ASP A 44 12.40 20.02 4.05
CA ASP A 44 11.04 20.08 3.51
C ASP A 44 10.70 18.87 2.63
N ARG A 45 11.69 18.34 1.89
CA ARG A 45 11.52 17.12 1.09
C ARG A 45 11.31 15.92 1.99
N ALA A 46 12.14 15.76 3.03
CA ALA A 46 12.00 14.69 4.00
C ALA A 46 10.63 14.72 4.70
N ARG A 47 10.11 15.91 5.02
CA ARG A 47 8.76 16.07 5.57
C ARG A 47 7.68 15.55 4.60
N ARG A 48 7.73 15.97 3.33
CA ARG A 48 6.78 15.49 2.31
C ARG A 48 6.85 13.98 2.11
N VAL A 49 8.04 13.40 2.13
CA VAL A 49 8.22 11.95 2.06
C VAL A 49 7.57 11.26 3.25
N LEU A 50 7.76 11.79 4.47
CA LEU A 50 7.13 11.24 5.68
C LEU A 50 5.60 11.31 5.61
N ASP A 51 5.04 12.43 5.17
CA ASP A 51 3.60 12.60 5.01
C ASP A 51 3.05 11.60 3.97
N ALA A 52 3.73 11.46 2.83
CA ALA A 52 3.36 10.50 1.79
C ALA A 52 3.45 9.03 2.25
N GLN A 53 4.41 8.70 3.12
CA GLN A 53 4.49 7.37 3.75
C GLN A 53 3.29 7.12 4.68
N ALA A 54 2.89 8.12 5.48
CA ALA A 54 1.72 8.01 6.35
C ALA A 54 0.43 7.80 5.54
N ASP A 55 0.26 8.54 4.45
CA ASP A 55 -0.86 8.40 3.52
C ASP A 55 -0.89 7.01 2.87
N ALA A 56 0.25 6.50 2.40
CA ALA A 56 0.36 5.16 1.82
C ALA A 56 -0.03 4.06 2.83
N VAL A 57 0.37 4.20 4.10
CA VAL A 57 -0.03 3.29 5.18
C VAL A 57 -1.55 3.35 5.41
N ALA A 58 -2.15 4.54 5.41
CA ALA A 58 -3.59 4.70 5.57
C ALA A 58 -4.37 4.02 4.42
N ILE A 59 -3.94 4.23 3.18
CA ILE A 59 -4.52 3.60 1.98
C ILE A 59 -4.43 2.08 2.08
N LEU A 60 -3.26 1.54 2.43
CA LEU A 60 -3.06 0.10 2.54
C LEU A 60 -3.91 -0.53 3.66
N ASN A 61 -4.01 0.13 4.81
CA ASN A 61 -4.85 -0.34 5.90
C ASN A 61 -6.33 -0.36 5.51
N ARG A 62 -6.79 0.65 4.76
CA ARG A 62 -8.15 0.67 4.23
C ARG A 62 -8.39 -0.49 3.26
N ALA A 63 -7.50 -0.70 2.30
CA ALA A 63 -7.60 -1.80 1.35
C ALA A 63 -7.62 -3.18 2.05
N LYS A 64 -6.78 -3.37 3.08
CA LYS A 64 -6.79 -4.59 3.89
C LYS A 64 -8.12 -4.80 4.62
N HIS A 65 -8.70 -3.74 5.19
CA HIS A 65 -9.99 -3.81 5.87
C HIS A 65 -11.13 -4.16 4.91
N ASP A 66 -11.18 -3.50 3.75
CA ASP A 66 -12.21 -3.76 2.74
C ASP A 66 -12.09 -5.21 2.21
N ALA A 67 -10.88 -5.69 1.91
CA ALA A 67 -10.63 -7.07 1.48
C ALA A 67 -11.03 -8.09 2.56
N GLY A 68 -10.72 -7.85 3.83
CA GLY A 68 -11.13 -8.72 4.93
C GLY A 68 -12.65 -8.78 5.11
N THR A 69 -13.34 -7.67 4.90
CA THR A 69 -14.81 -7.59 4.92
C THR A 69 -15.42 -8.39 3.77
N GLN A 70 -14.88 -8.26 2.57
CA GLN A 70 -15.31 -9.03 1.40
C GLN A 70 -15.10 -10.53 1.57
N LEU A 71 -13.94 -10.94 2.11
CA LEU A 71 -13.66 -12.35 2.38
C LEU A 71 -14.63 -12.93 3.42
N SER A 72 -14.89 -12.18 4.50
CA SER A 72 -15.86 -12.59 5.54
C SER A 72 -17.28 -12.76 4.97
N ALA A 73 -17.68 -11.92 4.01
CA ALA A 73 -18.97 -12.05 3.35
C ALA A 73 -19.06 -13.30 2.46
N ILE A 74 -17.97 -13.69 1.79
CA ILE A 74 -17.91 -14.93 1.01
C ILE A 74 -17.96 -16.14 1.95
N ASP A 75 -17.18 -16.15 3.03
CA ASP A 75 -17.13 -17.25 4.00
C ASP A 75 -18.47 -17.47 4.71
N ALA A 76 -19.29 -16.43 4.83
CA ALA A 76 -20.63 -16.52 5.41
C ALA A 76 -21.66 -17.22 4.49
N VAL A 77 -21.35 -17.44 3.20
CA VAL A 77 -22.21 -18.18 2.28
C VAL A 77 -22.07 -19.68 2.58
N PRO A 78 -23.15 -20.37 2.99
CA PRO A 78 -23.08 -21.79 3.29
C PRO A 78 -22.61 -22.57 2.05
N SER A 79 -21.47 -23.26 2.18
CA SER A 79 -21.02 -24.27 1.21
C SER A 79 -21.84 -25.55 1.37
N GLY A 80 -23.15 -25.46 1.15
CA GLY A 80 -24.04 -26.60 1.10
C GLY A 80 -24.09 -27.19 -0.31
N PRO A 81 -24.50 -28.46 -0.49
CA PRO A 81 -24.86 -28.99 -1.81
C PRO A 81 -26.15 -28.30 -2.28
N GLY A 82 -26.03 -27.06 -2.76
CA GLY A 82 -27.11 -26.26 -3.31
C GLY A 82 -27.21 -26.52 -4.81
N SER A 83 -28.30 -27.17 -5.22
CA SER A 83 -28.69 -27.58 -6.57
C SER A 83 -27.87 -27.00 -7.73
N ASP A 84 -27.38 -27.91 -8.58
CA ASP A 84 -26.70 -27.69 -9.87
C ASP A 84 -27.59 -27.04 -10.95
N ARG A 85 -28.58 -26.23 -10.54
CA ARG A 85 -29.51 -25.52 -11.41
C ARG A 85 -29.66 -24.07 -10.98
N PRO A 86 -29.19 -23.11 -11.78
CA PRO A 86 -29.56 -21.72 -11.60
C PRO A 86 -31.08 -21.57 -11.76
N LEU A 87 -31.74 -21.01 -10.74
CA LEU A 87 -33.16 -20.65 -10.80
C LEU A 87 -33.28 -19.21 -11.31
N LEU A 88 -33.74 -19.06 -12.56
CA LEU A 88 -34.15 -17.78 -13.12
C LEU A 88 -35.54 -17.43 -12.58
N LEU A 89 -35.61 -16.39 -11.75
CA LEU A 89 -36.88 -15.83 -11.29
C LEU A 89 -37.38 -14.82 -12.33
N ASP A 90 -38.38 -15.20 -13.14
CA ASP A 90 -39.09 -14.26 -14.03
C ASP A 90 -40.04 -13.41 -13.19
N VAL A 91 -39.69 -12.14 -12.98
CA VAL A 91 -40.54 -11.17 -12.29
C VAL A 91 -41.48 -10.55 -13.32
N ARG A 92 -42.68 -11.10 -13.46
CA ARG A 92 -43.76 -10.46 -14.20
C ARG A 92 -44.63 -9.65 -13.24
N GLY A 93 -44.71 -8.34 -13.51
CA GLY A 93 -45.70 -7.44 -12.92
C GLY A 93 -47.08 -7.60 -13.55
#